data_AF-A0A522VF55-F1
#
_entry.id   AF-A0A522VF55-F1
#
_cell.length_a   1.000
_cell.length_b   1.000
_cell.length_c   1.000
_cell.angle_alpha   90.00
_cell.angle_beta   90.00
_cell.angle_gamma   90.00
#
_symmetry.space_group_name_H-M   'P 1'
#
loop_
_entity.id
_entity.type
_entity.pdbx_description
1 polymer ?
#
loop_
_entity_poly.entity_id
_entity_poly.type
_entity_poly.pdbx_seq_one_letter_code
_entity_poly.pdbx_strand_id
1 'polypeptide(L)'
;MDAAYSAKAVSLRSMAKVKHPSVTTGDSGLSMTGYGYHGQGSHAAASTTDPAFRTWTPLAASADADTLPDITTLMSRARDADRNNGVVHGALQTYADNIVGHQLRLSAKPDYRLLGWDREAAREWGNGVESQFRTWAEEPEECDAAGQLTFLGLTLLMLRSAMLNGDALAVPLWEPEPHLKWSTRLMLIESDRLATPPHLSANPLLRGGIEVNDKGKPQAYWILKSHPGDRYGLLQAGPNDYERIPAKTPWGRPRVIHLHDKERTGQSRGKPIFTAVMRQFHLAGRYADADLDATVANAMVLAFLESTLPAEEASRLFEEERPFGAPKPGEAIPNAYFQKLRDYRPTLRSNTVVPVPPGASLKFHQPTRPNAQFGAFMTAVYRHAAAGLNMPYELLLKDFSQTNYSSARAALLEAWRYFLGRRRWLSDYWLRPCYKIWMEEAVDKSRIAAPGFYDHQFAYTRASWVFAGRGWVDPGKEIDAVEGRIRVGVTSRSMECAEQGEDFEDVADQRAYEKRYLQERGLWEEPQAATSKAPKAYASDNEPSPKVDPPSEDA
;
A
#
# COMPACT_ATOMS: atom_id res chain seq x y z
N MET A 1 18.24 -41.89 55.46
CA MET A 1 17.73 -40.52 55.74
C MET A 1 17.20 -40.01 54.41
N ASP A 2 16.10 -40.52 53.85
CA ASP A 2 14.71 -40.63 54.34
C ASP A 2 14.06 -39.31 54.74
N ALA A 3 13.19 -38.82 53.84
CA ALA A 3 11.85 -38.24 54.08
C ALA A 3 11.42 -37.49 52.79
N ALA A 4 10.68 -38.07 51.83
CA ALA A 4 9.24 -38.35 51.82
C ALA A 4 8.37 -37.08 52.00
N TYR A 5 7.76 -36.61 50.90
CA TYR A 5 6.60 -35.71 50.94
C TYR A 5 5.39 -36.37 50.25
N SER A 6 4.30 -36.35 51.00
CA SER A 6 3.09 -37.17 50.90
C SER A 6 2.07 -36.63 49.89
N ALA A 7 1.55 -37.52 49.03
CA ALA A 7 0.33 -37.30 48.25
C ALA A 7 -0.91 -37.51 49.15
N LYS A 8 -1.79 -36.50 49.22
CA LYS A 8 -3.14 -36.64 49.81
C LYS A 8 -4.17 -36.76 48.70
N ALA A 9 -4.77 -37.95 48.61
CA ALA A 9 -6.02 -38.19 47.91
C ALA A 9 -7.18 -37.50 48.62
N VAL A 10 -8.06 -36.84 47.87
CA VAL A 10 -9.37 -36.37 48.36
C VAL A 10 -10.47 -37.00 47.52
N SER A 11 -11.32 -37.72 48.25
CA SER A 11 -12.47 -38.50 47.83
C SER A 11 -13.59 -37.65 47.22
N LEU A 12 -14.13 -38.12 46.10
CA LEU A 12 -15.42 -37.71 45.53
C LEU A 12 -16.57 -37.98 46.51
N ARG A 13 -17.38 -36.96 46.85
CA ARG A 13 -18.79 -37.12 47.20
C ARG A 13 -19.57 -35.79 47.13
N SER A 14 -20.74 -35.90 46.49
CA SER A 14 -21.92 -35.04 46.50
C SER A 14 -21.82 -33.59 46.01
N MET A 15 -22.34 -33.34 44.80
CA MET A 15 -23.03 -32.09 44.48
C MET A 15 -24.31 -32.36 43.68
N ALA A 16 -25.27 -31.47 43.89
CA ALA A 16 -26.71 -31.63 43.74
C ALA A 16 -27.21 -31.77 42.29
N LYS A 17 -28.32 -32.50 42.14
CA LYS A 17 -29.14 -32.56 40.92
C LYS A 17 -29.76 -31.20 40.63
N VAL A 18 -29.35 -30.56 39.54
CA VAL A 18 -30.11 -29.46 38.90
C VAL A 18 -31.01 -30.09 37.83
N LYS A 19 -32.32 -29.92 37.97
CA LYS A 19 -33.34 -30.34 36.99
C LYS A 19 -33.28 -29.40 35.77
N HIS A 20 -33.01 -29.94 34.59
CA HIS A 20 -33.34 -29.28 33.32
C HIS A 20 -34.76 -29.68 32.89
N PRO A 21 -35.54 -28.78 32.26
CA PRO A 21 -36.91 -29.05 31.85
C PRO A 21 -36.95 -30.04 30.68
N SER A 22 -37.83 -31.03 30.79
CA SER A 22 -38.14 -31.99 29.74
C SER A 22 -38.92 -31.31 28.61
N VAL A 23 -38.32 -31.18 27.44
CA VAL A 23 -39.05 -30.88 26.20
C VAL A 23 -39.67 -32.19 25.71
N THR A 24 -41.00 -32.26 25.76
CA THR A 24 -41.82 -33.31 25.17
C THR A 24 -41.62 -33.37 23.66
N THR A 25 -41.16 -34.52 23.17
CA THR A 25 -41.08 -34.86 21.75
C THR A 25 -42.49 -34.98 21.16
N GLY A 26 -42.84 -33.99 20.33
CA GLY A 26 -43.92 -34.10 19.36
C GLY A 26 -43.44 -34.85 18.13
N ASP A 27 -44.19 -35.90 17.80
CA ASP A 27 -44.01 -36.82 16.70
C ASP A 27 -44.00 -36.09 15.33
N SER A 28 -42.86 -36.12 14.63
CA SER A 28 -42.82 -35.87 13.19
C SER A 28 -41.64 -36.64 12.60
N GLY A 29 -41.97 -37.63 11.78
CA GLY A 29 -41.01 -38.52 11.15
C GLY A 29 -40.02 -37.76 10.28
N LEU A 30 -38.76 -37.84 10.67
CA LEU A 30 -37.63 -37.73 9.76
C LEU A 30 -36.67 -38.84 10.17
N SER A 31 -36.53 -39.81 9.27
CA SER A 31 -35.61 -40.93 9.44
C SER A 31 -34.20 -40.39 9.69
N MET A 32 -33.71 -40.58 10.90
CA MET A 32 -32.28 -40.53 11.24
C MET A 32 -31.61 -41.74 10.59
N THR A 33 -31.49 -41.72 9.26
CA THR A 33 -30.59 -42.61 8.52
C THR A 33 -29.17 -42.15 8.84
N GLY A 34 -28.40 -43.07 9.44
CA GLY A 34 -27.06 -42.79 9.94
C GLY A 34 -26.16 -42.18 8.87
N TYR A 35 -25.73 -40.94 9.12
CA TYR A 35 -24.55 -40.40 8.45
C TYR A 35 -23.33 -41.05 9.10
N GLY A 36 -22.82 -42.06 8.43
CA GLY A 36 -21.54 -42.67 8.75
C GLY A 36 -20.45 -41.61 8.85
N TYR A 37 -19.65 -41.73 9.91
CA TYR A 37 -18.42 -41.01 10.19
C TYR A 37 -17.32 -41.32 9.13
N HIS A 38 -17.60 -41.09 7.85
CA HIS A 38 -16.69 -41.36 6.74
C HIS A 38 -16.57 -40.10 5.88
N GLY A 39 -15.62 -39.23 6.24
CA GLY A 39 -15.26 -38.06 5.43
C GLY A 39 -14.74 -36.85 6.21
N GLN A 40 -15.00 -36.75 7.52
CA GLN A 40 -14.42 -35.67 8.31
C GLN A 40 -12.97 -35.98 8.66
N GLY A 41 -12.04 -35.31 7.98
CA GLY A 41 -10.67 -35.19 8.45
C GLY A 41 -10.62 -34.50 9.83
N SER A 42 -9.47 -34.57 10.51
CA SER A 42 -9.28 -34.00 11.86
C SER A 42 -9.47 -32.48 11.95
N HIS A 43 -9.57 -31.79 10.81
CA HIS A 43 -9.85 -30.36 10.72
C HIS A 43 -11.09 -30.11 9.86
N ALA A 44 -12.10 -29.45 10.42
CA ALA A 44 -13.35 -29.14 9.72
C ALA A 44 -13.14 -28.34 8.43
N ALA A 45 -12.12 -27.47 8.39
CA ALA A 45 -11.76 -26.68 7.20
C ALA A 45 -11.25 -27.53 6.02
N ALA A 46 -10.84 -28.78 6.26
CA ALA A 46 -10.44 -29.74 5.22
C ALA A 46 -11.60 -30.66 4.79
N SER A 47 -12.82 -30.40 5.26
CA SER A 47 -13.99 -31.21 4.94
C SER A 47 -14.33 -31.10 3.46
N THR A 48 -14.34 -32.24 2.77
CA THR A 48 -14.76 -32.32 1.36
C THR A 48 -16.26 -32.55 1.21
N THR A 49 -16.97 -32.78 2.32
CA THR A 49 -18.41 -33.07 2.33
C THR A 49 -19.26 -31.91 2.86
N ASP A 50 -18.66 -31.00 3.63
CA ASP A 50 -19.36 -29.82 4.15
C ASP A 50 -19.75 -28.89 2.99
N PRO A 51 -21.04 -28.52 2.81
CA PRO A 51 -21.48 -27.61 1.76
C PRO A 51 -20.72 -26.28 1.71
N ALA A 52 -20.22 -25.80 2.86
CA ALA A 52 -19.44 -24.56 2.92
C ALA A 52 -18.05 -24.68 2.28
N PHE A 53 -17.44 -25.87 2.31
CA PHE A 53 -16.07 -26.12 1.84
C PHE A 53 -16.01 -26.95 0.55
N ARG A 54 -17.06 -27.70 0.21
CA ARG A 54 -17.07 -28.65 -0.92
C ARG A 54 -16.70 -28.04 -2.27
N THR A 55 -17.08 -26.79 -2.52
CA THR A 55 -16.75 -26.06 -3.76
C THR A 55 -15.46 -25.26 -3.67
N TRP A 56 -14.82 -25.22 -2.50
CA TRP A 56 -13.55 -24.51 -2.27
C TRP A 56 -12.41 -25.52 -2.20
N THR A 57 -11.91 -25.90 -3.37
CA THR A 57 -10.83 -26.89 -3.54
C THR A 57 -9.58 -26.24 -4.14
N PRO A 58 -8.82 -25.44 -3.37
CA PRO A 58 -7.59 -24.84 -3.86
C PRO A 58 -6.55 -25.92 -4.17
N LEU A 59 -5.74 -25.71 -5.22
CA LEU A 59 -4.65 -26.61 -5.56
C LEU A 59 -3.47 -26.43 -4.59
N ALA A 60 -2.79 -27.53 -4.24
CA ALA A 60 -1.56 -27.49 -3.46
C ALA A 60 -0.36 -27.11 -4.36
N ALA A 61 -0.34 -25.87 -4.85
CA ALA A 61 0.70 -25.38 -5.76
C ALA A 61 1.89 -24.75 -5.02
N SER A 62 3.03 -24.66 -5.72
CA SER A 62 4.20 -23.92 -5.25
C SER A 62 3.93 -22.40 -5.29
N ALA A 63 4.78 -21.61 -4.60
CA ALA A 63 4.64 -20.15 -4.59
C ALA A 63 4.60 -19.54 -6.00
N ASP A 64 5.50 -20.00 -6.86
CA ASP A 64 5.58 -19.55 -8.25
C ASP A 64 4.42 -20.06 -9.11
N ALA A 65 3.93 -21.28 -8.88
CA ALA A 65 2.78 -21.81 -9.62
C ALA A 65 1.48 -21.04 -9.30
N ASP A 66 1.33 -20.55 -8.07
CA ASP A 66 0.17 -19.73 -7.66
C ASP A 66 0.29 -18.26 -8.08
N THR A 67 1.49 -17.76 -8.37
CA THR A 67 1.72 -16.31 -8.59
C THR A 67 2.05 -15.97 -10.04
N LEU A 68 2.97 -16.70 -10.68
CA LEU A 68 3.52 -16.33 -11.99
C LEU A 68 2.49 -16.35 -13.14
N PRO A 69 1.51 -17.28 -13.19
CA PRO A 69 0.48 -17.23 -14.23
C PRO A 69 -0.39 -15.97 -14.17
N ASP A 70 -0.62 -15.46 -12.96
CA ASP A 70 -1.56 -14.35 -12.72
C ASP A 70 -0.87 -12.98 -12.67
N ILE A 71 0.45 -12.93 -12.46
CA ILE A 71 1.19 -11.69 -12.17
C ILE A 71 0.97 -10.59 -13.22
N THR A 72 0.97 -10.92 -14.52
CA THR A 72 0.75 -9.93 -15.59
C THR A 72 -0.64 -9.29 -15.51
N THR A 73 -1.66 -10.09 -15.21
CA THR A 73 -3.03 -9.60 -15.04
C THR A 73 -3.16 -8.78 -13.76
N LEU A 74 -2.53 -9.22 -12.68
CA LEU A 74 -2.51 -8.50 -11.40
C LEU A 74 -1.84 -7.13 -11.54
N MET A 75 -0.67 -7.07 -12.18
CA MET A 75 0.06 -5.82 -12.44
C MET A 75 -0.77 -4.86 -13.29
N SER A 76 -1.35 -5.36 -14.39
CA SER A 76 -2.17 -4.53 -15.29
C SER A 76 -3.40 -3.94 -14.57
N ARG A 77 -4.08 -4.75 -13.75
CA ARG A 77 -5.22 -4.29 -12.94
C ARG A 77 -4.80 -3.34 -11.83
N ALA A 78 -3.67 -3.57 -11.17
CA ALA A 78 -3.16 -2.69 -10.13
C ALA A 78 -2.82 -1.30 -10.70
N ARG A 79 -2.10 -1.25 -11.82
CA ARG A 79 -1.78 0.00 -12.55
C ARG A 79 -3.05 0.73 -13.01
N ASP A 80 -4.06 -0.01 -13.48
CA ASP A 80 -5.34 0.60 -13.84
C ASP A 80 -6.09 1.17 -12.63
N ALA A 81 -6.13 0.42 -11.53
CA ALA A 81 -6.75 0.86 -10.29
C ALA A 81 -6.05 2.11 -9.71
N ASP A 82 -4.71 2.19 -9.77
CA ASP A 82 -3.98 3.39 -9.36
C ASP A 82 -4.32 4.62 -10.22
N ARG A 83 -4.55 4.44 -11.53
CA ARG A 83 -4.96 5.56 -12.41
C ARG A 83 -6.40 6.00 -12.21
N ASN A 84 -7.31 5.05 -11.96
CA ASN A 84 -8.76 5.28 -12.09
C ASN A 84 -9.53 5.22 -10.76
N ASN A 85 -8.92 4.74 -9.66
CA ASN A 85 -9.57 4.66 -8.35
C ASN A 85 -8.84 5.55 -7.34
N GLY A 86 -9.48 6.64 -6.93
CA GLY A 86 -8.88 7.62 -6.01
C GLY A 86 -8.48 7.06 -4.65
N VAL A 87 -9.18 6.03 -4.14
CA VAL A 87 -8.83 5.40 -2.86
C VAL A 87 -7.57 4.54 -2.99
N VAL A 88 -7.43 3.80 -4.10
CA VAL A 88 -6.22 3.02 -4.39
C VAL A 88 -5.02 3.94 -4.58
N HIS A 89 -5.19 5.02 -5.34
CA HIS A 89 -4.15 6.04 -5.54
C HIS A 89 -3.71 6.67 -4.21
N GLY A 90 -4.68 7.10 -3.39
CA GLY A 90 -4.44 7.70 -2.07
C GLY A 90 -3.78 6.73 -1.08
N ALA A 91 -4.09 5.44 -1.15
CA ALA A 91 -3.45 4.41 -0.33
C ALA A 91 -1.96 4.26 -0.70
N LEU A 92 -1.63 4.20 -1.99
CA LEU A 92 -0.23 4.16 -2.45
C LEU A 92 0.54 5.40 -2.05
N GLN A 93 -0.06 6.59 -2.18
CA GLN A 93 0.57 7.83 -1.76
C GLN A 93 0.83 7.84 -0.26
N THR A 94 -0.13 7.37 0.54
CA THR A 94 0.02 7.23 2.00
C THR A 94 1.19 6.33 2.37
N TYR A 95 1.40 5.21 1.65
CA TYR A 95 2.58 4.38 1.85
C TYR A 95 3.87 5.11 1.51
N ALA A 96 3.94 5.78 0.36
CA ALA A 96 5.12 6.52 -0.06
C ALA A 96 5.51 7.60 0.97
N ASP A 97 4.53 8.37 1.43
CA ASP A 97 4.72 9.48 2.37
C ASP A 97 5.17 9.00 3.75
N ASN A 98 4.57 7.93 4.28
CA ASN A 98 4.86 7.47 5.64
C ASN A 98 6.07 6.53 5.71
N ILE A 99 6.36 5.76 4.65
CA ILE A 99 7.50 4.84 4.65
C ILE A 99 8.78 5.60 4.31
N VAL A 100 8.80 6.43 3.26
CA VAL A 100 9.99 7.19 2.88
C VAL A 100 9.80 8.67 3.16
N GLY A 101 8.75 9.25 2.60
CA GLY A 101 8.44 10.68 2.72
C GLY A 101 9.40 11.57 1.96
N HIS A 102 9.54 12.81 2.45
CA HIS A 102 10.28 13.88 1.78
C HIS A 102 11.80 13.85 2.03
N GLN A 103 12.27 12.97 2.91
CA GLN A 103 13.67 12.96 3.35
C GLN A 103 14.18 11.53 3.51
N LEU A 104 15.41 11.33 3.03
CA LEU A 104 16.16 10.09 3.18
C LEU A 104 17.64 10.45 3.38
N ARG A 105 18.13 10.37 4.61
CA ARG A 105 19.53 10.63 4.93
C ARG A 105 20.25 9.36 5.35
N LEU A 106 21.47 9.20 4.86
CA LEU A 106 22.40 8.19 5.35
C LEU A 106 22.96 8.65 6.70
N SER A 107 22.90 7.77 7.69
CA SER A 107 23.67 7.90 8.93
C SER A 107 24.65 6.73 9.01
N ALA A 108 25.91 7.00 8.64
CA ALA A 108 26.99 6.04 8.56
C ALA A 108 27.44 5.66 9.97
N LYS A 109 27.34 4.36 10.30
CA LYS A 109 27.63 3.84 11.64
C LYS A 109 28.56 2.65 11.52
N PRO A 110 29.82 2.87 11.08
CA PRO A 110 30.77 1.78 10.91
C PRO A 110 30.88 1.00 12.22
N ASP A 111 31.04 -0.32 12.09
CA ASP A 111 31.23 -1.17 13.27
C ASP A 111 32.64 -0.98 13.84
N TYR A 112 32.81 0.07 14.64
CA TYR A 112 34.08 0.46 15.23
C TYR A 112 34.73 -0.67 16.03
N ARG A 113 33.93 -1.55 16.64
CA ARG A 113 34.47 -2.69 17.41
C ARG A 113 35.09 -3.74 16.50
N LEU A 114 34.46 -4.03 15.37
CA LEU A 114 35.03 -4.94 14.37
C LEU A 114 36.26 -4.35 13.68
N LEU A 115 36.31 -3.02 13.52
CA LEU A 115 37.43 -2.31 12.92
C LEU A 115 38.58 -2.01 13.91
N GLY A 116 38.36 -2.25 15.21
CA GLY A 116 39.32 -1.88 16.26
C GLY A 116 39.50 -0.37 16.42
N TRP A 117 38.52 0.42 15.98
CA TRP A 117 38.53 1.88 16.09
C TRP A 117 37.94 2.33 17.42
N ASP A 118 38.32 3.52 17.87
CA ASP A 118 37.56 4.20 18.91
C ASP A 118 36.24 4.76 18.32
N ARG A 119 35.35 5.23 19.21
CA ARG A 119 34.04 5.75 18.80
C ARG A 119 34.15 7.10 18.08
N GLU A 120 35.14 7.92 18.40
CA GLU A 120 35.29 9.28 17.88
C GLU A 120 35.84 9.24 16.45
N ALA A 121 36.87 8.45 16.19
CA ALA A 121 37.41 8.16 14.87
C ALA A 121 36.35 7.54 13.96
N ALA A 122 35.54 6.62 14.48
CA ALA A 122 34.42 6.03 13.73
C ALA A 122 33.36 7.07 13.35
N ARG A 123 33.12 8.05 14.22
CA ARG A 123 32.20 9.16 13.98
C ARG A 123 32.75 10.14 12.96
N GLU A 124 33.99 10.59 13.10
CA GLU A 124 34.66 11.46 12.15
C GLU A 124 34.70 10.84 10.74
N TRP A 125 35.05 9.55 10.67
CA TRP A 125 34.98 8.79 9.44
C TRP A 125 33.56 8.76 8.87
N GLY A 126 32.55 8.48 9.71
CA GLY A 126 31.14 8.48 9.32
C GLY A 126 30.70 9.80 8.69
N ASN A 127 31.03 10.92 9.32
CA ASN A 127 30.70 12.27 8.82
C ASN A 127 31.34 12.55 7.46
N GLY A 128 32.58 12.08 7.26
CA GLY A 128 33.26 12.13 5.97
C GLY A 128 32.55 11.30 4.90
N VAL A 129 32.14 10.07 5.23
CA VAL A 129 31.40 9.18 4.32
C VAL A 129 30.04 9.75 3.95
N GLU A 130 29.29 10.26 4.91
CA GLU A 130 27.98 10.89 4.67
C GLU A 130 28.09 12.10 3.75
N SER A 131 29.12 12.92 3.93
CA SER A 131 29.40 14.07 3.05
C SER A 131 29.70 13.64 1.62
N GLN A 132 30.48 12.56 1.43
CA GLN A 132 30.73 12.02 0.09
C GLN A 132 29.46 11.41 -0.50
N PHE A 133 28.67 10.68 0.30
CA PHE A 133 27.45 10.02 -0.16
C PHE A 133 26.42 11.04 -0.64
N ARG A 134 26.28 12.18 0.04
CA ARG A 134 25.39 13.28 -0.39
C ARG A 134 25.70 13.76 -1.81
N THR A 135 26.98 13.85 -2.18
CA THR A 135 27.35 14.25 -3.56
C THR A 135 26.94 13.24 -4.63
N TRP A 136 26.64 11.99 -4.26
CA TRP A 136 26.06 11.01 -5.18
C TRP A 136 24.53 11.01 -5.10
N ALA A 137 23.99 11.09 -3.89
CA ALA A 137 22.57 10.89 -3.64
C ALA A 137 21.68 12.09 -4.01
N GLU A 138 22.19 13.31 -3.89
CA GLU A 138 21.41 14.55 -4.07
C GLU A 138 21.46 15.10 -5.50
N GLU A 139 22.42 14.65 -6.32
CA GLU A 139 22.57 15.07 -7.72
C GLU A 139 22.03 13.97 -8.67
N PRO A 140 20.99 14.24 -9.49
CA PRO A 140 20.41 13.24 -10.37
C PRO A 140 21.40 12.58 -11.34
N GLU A 141 22.26 13.37 -11.99
CA GLU A 141 23.25 12.86 -12.97
C GLU A 141 24.30 11.93 -12.33
N GLU A 142 24.50 12.01 -11.02
CA GLU A 142 25.50 11.19 -10.32
C GLU A 142 24.96 9.80 -9.94
N CYS A 143 23.66 9.65 -9.69
CA CYS A 143 23.07 8.40 -9.20
C CYS A 143 22.09 7.70 -10.15
N ASP A 144 21.41 8.44 -11.02
CA ASP A 144 20.42 7.89 -11.95
C ASP A 144 21.04 7.78 -13.36
N ALA A 145 20.91 6.62 -13.98
CA ALA A 145 21.38 6.42 -15.36
C ALA A 145 20.59 7.29 -16.38
N ALA A 146 19.35 7.66 -16.05
CA ALA A 146 18.58 8.60 -16.85
C ALA A 146 18.89 10.07 -16.52
N GLY A 147 19.61 10.35 -15.43
CA GLY A 147 19.91 11.71 -14.95
C GLY A 147 18.69 12.52 -14.52
N GLN A 148 17.57 11.88 -14.14
CA GLN A 148 16.30 12.57 -13.86
C GLN A 148 15.92 12.61 -12.39
N LEU A 149 16.31 11.59 -11.62
CA LEU A 149 15.90 11.43 -10.23
C LEU A 149 17.08 11.43 -9.28
N THR A 150 16.93 12.12 -8.16
CA THR A 150 17.84 11.94 -7.01
C THR A 150 17.67 10.55 -6.41
N PHE A 151 18.58 10.14 -5.52
CA PHE A 151 18.49 8.84 -4.86
C PHE A 151 17.21 8.70 -4.01
N LEU A 152 16.69 9.80 -3.45
CA LEU A 152 15.37 9.83 -2.82
C LEU A 152 14.27 9.53 -3.84
N GLY A 153 14.29 10.18 -5.00
CA GLY A 153 13.34 9.95 -6.09
C GLY A 153 13.37 8.51 -6.60
N LEU A 154 14.57 7.96 -6.83
CA LEU A 154 14.75 6.55 -7.18
C LEU A 154 14.18 5.61 -6.12
N THR A 155 14.40 5.92 -4.84
CA THR A 155 13.90 5.12 -3.72
C THR A 155 12.38 5.13 -3.64
N LEU A 156 11.75 6.29 -3.81
CA LEU A 156 10.29 6.43 -3.86
C LEU A 156 9.70 5.66 -5.05
N LEU A 157 10.33 5.76 -6.23
CA LEU A 157 9.92 5.03 -7.42
C LEU A 157 10.07 3.51 -7.25
N MET A 158 11.16 3.05 -6.63
CA MET A 158 11.36 1.64 -6.31
C MET A 158 10.33 1.11 -5.32
N LEU A 159 10.03 1.86 -4.25
CA LEU A 159 8.99 1.49 -3.29
C LEU A 159 7.61 1.41 -3.97
N ARG A 160 7.24 2.44 -4.72
CA ARG A 160 5.94 2.51 -5.41
C ARG A 160 5.82 1.36 -6.42
N SER A 161 6.87 1.12 -7.21
CA SER A 161 6.90 0.02 -8.19
C SER A 161 6.78 -1.34 -7.50
N ALA A 162 7.50 -1.58 -6.41
CA ALA A 162 7.41 -2.84 -5.68
C ALA A 162 6.02 -3.07 -5.07
N MET A 163 5.32 -2.02 -4.64
CA MET A 163 3.96 -2.13 -4.13
C MET A 163 2.91 -2.30 -5.22
N LEU A 164 3.04 -1.55 -6.31
CA LEU A 164 2.08 -1.50 -7.41
C LEU A 164 2.20 -2.72 -8.33
N ASN A 165 3.43 -3.11 -8.67
CA ASN A 165 3.71 -4.23 -9.58
C ASN A 165 3.94 -5.54 -8.81
N GLY A 166 4.30 -5.46 -7.53
CA GLY A 166 4.72 -6.59 -6.71
C GLY A 166 6.24 -6.75 -6.62
N ASP A 167 6.97 -6.15 -7.55
CA ASP A 167 8.42 -6.06 -7.50
C ASP A 167 8.96 -4.84 -8.23
N ALA A 168 10.24 -4.57 -8.03
CA ALA A 168 10.97 -3.50 -8.72
C ALA A 168 12.43 -3.92 -8.94
N LEU A 169 13.01 -3.48 -10.05
CA LEU A 169 14.37 -3.84 -10.46
C LEU A 169 15.23 -2.61 -10.68
N ALA A 170 16.49 -2.70 -10.26
CA ALA A 170 17.55 -1.80 -10.69
C ALA A 170 18.77 -2.57 -11.16
N VAL A 171 19.41 -2.06 -12.22
CA VAL A 171 20.68 -2.55 -12.74
C VAL A 171 21.72 -1.47 -12.46
N PRO A 172 22.66 -1.71 -11.53
CA PRO A 172 23.83 -0.85 -11.38
C PRO A 172 24.71 -0.90 -12.63
N LEU A 173 24.89 0.26 -13.25
CA LEU A 173 25.77 0.49 -14.39
C LEU A 173 27.09 1.10 -13.93
N TRP A 174 28.10 0.99 -14.79
CA TRP A 174 29.40 1.64 -14.62
C TRP A 174 29.66 2.53 -15.84
N GLU A 175 29.42 3.83 -15.68
CA GLU A 175 29.41 4.82 -16.76
C GLU A 175 30.33 5.99 -16.40
N PRO A 176 31.65 5.87 -16.54
CA PRO A 176 32.54 6.98 -16.20
C PRO A 176 32.35 8.15 -17.17
N GLU A 177 32.02 9.33 -16.63
CA GLU A 177 31.90 10.57 -17.40
C GLU A 177 32.89 11.62 -16.87
N PRO A 178 33.60 12.38 -17.75
CA PRO A 178 34.67 13.29 -17.31
C PRO A 178 34.23 14.42 -16.36
N HIS A 179 32.98 14.86 -16.43
CA HIS A 179 32.46 15.98 -15.65
C HIS A 179 31.77 15.53 -14.35
N LEU A 180 31.53 14.23 -14.18
CA LEU A 180 30.82 13.66 -13.05
C LEU A 180 31.80 13.03 -12.07
N LYS A 181 31.47 13.10 -10.78
CA LYS A 181 32.32 12.61 -9.71
C LYS A 181 32.25 11.09 -9.61
N TRP A 182 31.09 10.51 -9.88
CA TRP A 182 30.78 9.10 -9.71
C TRP A 182 30.52 8.41 -11.06
N SER A 183 30.75 7.10 -11.07
CA SER A 183 30.63 6.23 -12.24
C SER A 183 29.53 5.18 -12.05
N THR A 184 29.19 4.84 -10.81
CA THR A 184 28.06 3.96 -10.48
C THR A 184 26.74 4.71 -10.63
N ARG A 185 25.94 4.32 -11.62
CA ARG A 185 24.56 4.79 -11.82
C ARG A 185 23.57 3.66 -11.71
N LEU A 186 22.35 3.99 -11.29
CA LEU A 186 21.25 3.05 -11.15
C LEU A 186 20.30 3.22 -12.34
N MET A 187 20.15 2.17 -13.14
CA MET A 187 19.10 2.10 -14.16
C MET A 187 17.93 1.31 -13.59
N LEU A 188 16.80 1.98 -13.34
CA LEU A 188 15.57 1.29 -12.95
C LEU A 188 14.94 0.60 -14.16
N ILE A 189 14.39 -0.60 -13.94
CA ILE A 189 13.81 -1.44 -14.97
C ILE A 189 12.37 -1.78 -14.60
N GLU A 190 11.43 -1.57 -15.53
CA GLU A 190 10.05 -2.00 -15.36
C GLU A 190 9.95 -3.52 -15.19
N SER A 191 9.12 -3.95 -14.23
CA SER A 191 8.87 -5.35 -13.87
C SER A 191 8.45 -6.25 -15.04
N ASP A 192 7.72 -5.70 -16.01
CA ASP A 192 7.26 -6.40 -17.21
C ASP A 192 8.40 -6.83 -18.13
N ARG A 193 9.55 -6.14 -18.05
CA ARG A 193 10.75 -6.50 -18.83
C ARG A 193 11.45 -7.70 -18.22
N LEU A 194 11.23 -8.04 -16.95
CA LEU A 194 11.77 -9.27 -16.36
C LEU A 194 10.83 -10.42 -16.73
N ALA A 195 11.23 -11.26 -17.69
CA ALA A 195 10.41 -12.37 -18.16
C ALA A 195 11.28 -13.54 -18.67
N THR A 196 10.68 -14.74 -18.69
CA THR A 196 11.34 -15.93 -19.22
C THR A 196 11.30 -15.90 -20.76
N PRO A 197 12.44 -15.97 -21.47
CA PRO A 197 12.46 -16.04 -22.92
C PRO A 197 11.64 -17.24 -23.42
N PRO A 198 10.82 -17.10 -24.48
CA PRO A 198 9.93 -18.17 -24.93
C PRO A 198 10.64 -19.50 -25.22
N HIS A 199 11.84 -19.44 -25.81
CA HIS A 199 12.65 -20.62 -26.14
C HIS A 199 13.28 -21.31 -24.91
N LEU A 200 13.25 -20.67 -23.73
CA LEU A 200 13.73 -21.24 -22.46
C LEU A 200 12.58 -21.53 -21.48
N SER A 201 11.33 -21.44 -21.91
CA SER A 201 10.14 -21.65 -21.05
C SER A 201 10.07 -23.04 -20.40
N ALA A 202 10.65 -24.06 -21.04
CA ALA A 202 10.72 -25.42 -20.51
C ALA A 202 11.81 -25.61 -19.43
N ASN A 203 12.70 -24.64 -19.23
CA ASN A 203 13.79 -24.76 -18.27
C ASN A 203 13.25 -24.68 -16.82
N PRO A 204 13.39 -25.73 -16.00
CA PRO A 204 12.85 -25.73 -14.64
C PRO A 204 13.53 -24.74 -13.69
N LEU A 205 14.77 -24.34 -14.00
CA LEU A 205 15.58 -23.41 -13.22
C LEU A 205 15.38 -21.95 -13.62
N LEU A 206 14.51 -21.66 -14.59
CA LEU A 206 14.22 -20.31 -15.06
C LEU A 206 12.75 -19.97 -14.83
N ARG A 207 12.47 -19.12 -13.82
CA ARG A 207 11.12 -18.78 -13.39
C ARG A 207 10.92 -17.27 -13.37
N GLY A 208 9.91 -16.79 -14.09
CA GLY A 208 9.56 -15.35 -14.11
C GLY A 208 10.71 -14.43 -14.51
N GLY A 209 11.60 -14.89 -15.40
CA GLY A 209 12.81 -14.17 -15.83
C GLY A 209 14.04 -14.33 -14.93
N ILE A 210 13.98 -15.13 -13.87
CA ILE A 210 15.09 -15.33 -12.92
C ILE A 210 15.64 -16.75 -13.07
N GLU A 211 16.92 -16.83 -13.41
CA GLU A 211 17.67 -18.08 -13.45
C GLU A 211 18.20 -18.36 -12.04
N VAL A 212 17.82 -19.49 -11.46
CA VAL A 212 18.22 -19.91 -10.11
C VAL A 212 19.06 -21.19 -10.15
N ASN A 213 19.85 -21.41 -9.11
CA ASN A 213 20.49 -22.72 -8.89
C ASN A 213 19.55 -23.69 -8.14
N ASP A 214 20.00 -24.90 -7.88
CA ASP A 214 19.25 -25.95 -7.16
C ASP A 214 18.77 -25.53 -5.75
N LYS A 215 19.39 -24.48 -5.17
CA LYS A 215 19.03 -23.94 -3.85
C LYS A 215 18.11 -22.71 -3.95
N GLY A 216 17.65 -22.34 -5.15
CA GLY A 216 16.83 -21.15 -5.38
C GLY A 216 17.62 -19.82 -5.32
N LYS A 217 18.95 -19.85 -5.33
CA LYS A 217 19.78 -18.62 -5.34
C LYS A 217 19.83 -18.06 -6.77
N PRO A 218 19.46 -16.78 -6.99
CA PRO A 218 19.55 -16.14 -8.31
C PRO A 218 20.99 -16.16 -8.85
N GLN A 219 21.13 -16.62 -10.10
CA GLN A 219 22.38 -16.64 -10.87
C GLN A 219 22.38 -15.57 -11.96
N ALA A 220 21.26 -15.36 -12.64
CA ALA A 220 21.09 -14.35 -13.67
C ALA A 220 19.62 -13.91 -13.81
N TYR A 221 19.43 -12.76 -14.45
CA TYR A 221 18.13 -12.17 -14.76
C TYR A 221 18.04 -11.99 -16.28
N TRP A 222 16.87 -12.32 -16.84
CA TRP A 222 16.57 -12.18 -18.26
C TRP A 222 15.64 -10.98 -18.44
N ILE A 223 16.18 -9.91 -19.02
CA ILE A 223 15.50 -8.62 -19.13
C ILE A 223 15.28 -8.30 -20.61
N LEU A 224 14.04 -8.04 -21.02
CA LEU A 224 13.74 -7.53 -22.36
C LEU A 224 14.39 -6.16 -22.56
N LYS A 225 14.93 -5.87 -23.76
CA LYS A 225 15.49 -4.55 -24.06
C LYS A 225 14.43 -3.45 -24.15
N SER A 226 13.24 -3.77 -24.64
CA SER A 226 12.07 -2.88 -24.71
C SER A 226 10.92 -3.41 -23.86
N HIS A 227 10.02 -2.52 -23.44
CA HIS A 227 8.82 -2.93 -22.70
C HIS A 227 7.87 -3.72 -23.63
N PRO A 228 7.32 -4.87 -23.21
CA PRO A 228 6.54 -5.74 -24.10
C PRO A 228 5.24 -5.11 -24.62
N GLY A 229 4.68 -4.14 -23.89
CA GLY A 229 3.51 -3.35 -24.28
C GLY A 229 3.84 -1.98 -24.89
N ASP A 230 5.10 -1.69 -25.20
CA ASP A 230 5.50 -0.38 -25.75
C ASP A 230 4.92 -0.16 -27.15
N ARG A 231 4.12 0.90 -27.30
CA ARG A 231 3.53 1.30 -28.58
C ARG A 231 4.46 2.14 -29.44
N TYR A 232 5.45 2.79 -28.83
CA TYR A 232 6.39 3.69 -29.50
C TYR A 232 7.67 2.96 -29.96
N GLY A 233 8.07 1.89 -29.25
CA GLY A 233 9.21 1.03 -29.58
C GLY A 233 8.93 -0.11 -30.59
N LEU A 234 7.68 -0.26 -31.05
CA LEU A 234 7.22 -1.29 -31.99
C LEU A 234 8.01 -1.36 -33.31
N LEU A 235 8.78 -0.31 -33.64
CA LEU A 235 9.58 -0.19 -34.86
C LEU A 235 11.10 -0.42 -34.66
N GLN A 236 11.61 -0.47 -33.42
CA GLN A 236 13.07 -0.46 -33.16
C GLN A 236 13.63 -1.75 -32.52
N ALA A 237 12.86 -2.45 -31.69
CA ALA A 237 13.31 -3.68 -31.03
C ALA A 237 12.42 -4.86 -31.45
N GLY A 238 13.03 -5.97 -31.88
CA GLY A 238 12.29 -7.18 -32.22
C GLY A 238 11.50 -7.68 -30.99
N PRO A 239 10.25 -8.16 -31.15
CA PRO A 239 9.53 -8.79 -30.06
C PRO A 239 10.39 -9.96 -29.56
N ASN A 240 10.77 -9.95 -28.28
CA ASN A 240 11.61 -10.96 -27.62
C ASN A 240 13.14 -10.78 -27.71
N ASP A 241 13.67 -9.56 -27.80
CA ASP A 241 15.11 -9.32 -27.56
C ASP A 241 15.41 -9.27 -26.05
N TYR A 242 16.01 -10.34 -25.51
CA TYR A 242 16.35 -10.48 -24.10
C TYR A 242 17.86 -10.34 -23.88
N GLU A 243 18.23 -9.64 -22.81
CA GLU A 243 19.58 -9.62 -22.27
C GLU A 243 19.66 -10.47 -21.00
N ARG A 244 20.65 -11.37 -20.96
CA ARG A 244 20.96 -12.15 -19.76
C ARG A 244 21.99 -11.40 -18.92
N ILE A 245 21.57 -10.85 -17.79
CA ILE A 245 22.42 -10.12 -16.84
C ILE A 245 22.76 -11.05 -15.66
N PRO A 246 24.03 -11.41 -15.43
CA PRO A 246 24.45 -12.13 -14.22
C PRO A 246 24.03 -11.39 -12.95
N ALA A 247 23.62 -12.10 -11.90
CA ALA A 247 23.17 -11.46 -10.65
C ALA A 247 24.31 -10.73 -9.92
N LYS A 248 25.55 -11.24 -10.05
CA LYS A 248 26.76 -10.66 -9.46
C LYS A 248 27.94 -10.73 -10.44
N THR A 249 28.91 -9.86 -10.27
CA THR A 249 30.25 -9.99 -10.88
C THR A 249 31.05 -11.13 -10.23
N PRO A 250 32.18 -11.58 -10.82
CA PRO A 250 33.03 -12.60 -10.23
C PRO A 250 33.55 -12.29 -8.82
N TRP A 251 33.79 -11.00 -8.51
CA TRP A 251 34.23 -10.53 -7.18
C TRP A 251 33.06 -10.18 -6.24
N GLY A 252 31.81 -10.44 -6.64
CA GLY A 252 30.65 -10.38 -5.75
C GLY A 252 29.88 -9.06 -5.73
N ARG A 253 30.22 -8.09 -6.60
CA ARG A 253 29.45 -6.85 -6.79
C ARG A 253 28.05 -7.18 -7.37
N PRO A 254 26.95 -6.74 -6.75
CA PRO A 254 25.61 -6.89 -7.32
C PRO A 254 25.50 -6.22 -8.69
N ARG A 255 24.95 -6.95 -9.67
CA ARG A 255 24.61 -6.43 -11.01
C ARG A 255 23.11 -6.24 -11.21
N VAL A 256 22.30 -6.82 -10.34
CA VAL A 256 20.85 -6.61 -10.29
C VAL A 256 20.43 -6.51 -8.84
N ILE A 257 19.66 -5.47 -8.52
CA ILE A 257 18.97 -5.29 -7.25
C ILE A 257 17.49 -5.54 -7.52
N HIS A 258 16.96 -6.63 -6.98
CA HIS A 258 15.57 -7.04 -7.17
C HIS A 258 14.82 -6.92 -5.85
N LEU A 259 13.94 -5.93 -5.76
CA LEU A 259 13.15 -5.61 -4.59
C LEU A 259 11.75 -6.23 -4.72
N HIS A 260 11.44 -7.22 -3.89
CA HIS A 260 10.11 -7.82 -3.80
C HIS A 260 9.86 -8.45 -2.43
N ASP A 261 8.58 -8.65 -2.11
CA ASP A 261 8.18 -9.41 -0.92
C ASP A 261 8.26 -10.91 -1.15
N LYS A 262 8.84 -11.63 -0.18
CA LYS A 262 8.83 -13.09 -0.13
C LYS A 262 7.83 -13.55 0.92
N GLU A 263 6.63 -13.88 0.47
CA GLU A 263 5.56 -14.40 1.33
C GLU A 263 5.67 -15.91 1.53
N ARG A 264 6.21 -16.61 0.53
CA ARG A 264 6.35 -18.08 0.53
C ARG A 264 7.75 -18.49 0.10
N THR A 265 8.19 -19.65 0.61
CA THR A 265 9.48 -20.24 0.21
C THR A 265 9.46 -20.63 -1.26
N GLY A 266 10.54 -20.33 -1.98
CA GLY A 266 10.67 -20.61 -3.41
C GLY A 266 9.98 -19.59 -4.33
N GLN A 267 9.49 -18.46 -3.80
CA GLN A 267 8.92 -17.37 -4.57
C GLN A 267 10.01 -16.59 -5.33
N SER A 268 9.86 -16.51 -6.65
CA SER A 268 10.76 -15.79 -7.56
C SER A 268 10.34 -14.34 -7.77
N ARG A 269 9.02 -14.06 -7.82
CA ARG A 269 8.46 -12.73 -8.07
C ARG A 269 7.43 -12.37 -7.00
N GLY A 270 7.36 -11.09 -6.63
CA GLY A 270 6.31 -10.60 -5.74
C GLY A 270 4.98 -10.38 -6.46
N LYS A 271 3.97 -9.90 -5.73
CA LYS A 271 2.64 -9.57 -6.26
C LYS A 271 2.18 -8.21 -5.71
N PRO A 272 1.34 -7.45 -6.43
CA PRO A 272 0.86 -6.16 -5.97
C PRO A 272 0.22 -6.23 -4.57
N ILE A 273 0.42 -5.21 -3.73
CA ILE A 273 -0.11 -5.21 -2.34
C ILE A 273 -1.65 -5.25 -2.30
N PHE A 274 -2.31 -4.77 -3.35
CA PHE A 274 -3.76 -4.74 -3.46
C PHE A 274 -4.36 -6.09 -3.87
N THR A 275 -3.55 -7.12 -4.17
CA THR A 275 -4.00 -8.38 -4.78
C THR A 275 -5.21 -8.99 -4.05
N ALA A 276 -5.20 -9.02 -2.72
CA ALA A 276 -6.28 -9.63 -1.93
C ALA A 276 -7.57 -8.80 -1.85
N VAL A 277 -7.49 -7.49 -2.07
CA VAL A 277 -8.60 -6.53 -1.88
C VAL A 277 -9.00 -5.78 -3.16
N MET A 278 -8.34 -6.07 -4.28
CA MET A 278 -8.54 -5.41 -5.57
C MET A 278 -10.00 -5.50 -6.04
N ARG A 279 -10.62 -6.66 -5.80
CA ARG A 279 -12.02 -6.89 -6.15
C ARG A 279 -12.95 -5.95 -5.39
N GLN A 280 -12.69 -5.72 -4.11
CA GLN A 280 -13.47 -4.86 -3.23
C GLN A 280 -13.36 -3.42 -3.69
N PHE A 281 -12.15 -2.93 -4.02
CA PHE A 281 -11.97 -1.60 -4.61
C PHE A 281 -12.71 -1.44 -5.94
N HIS A 282 -12.61 -2.43 -6.82
CA HIS A 282 -13.26 -2.39 -8.13
C HIS A 282 -14.78 -2.37 -8.01
N LEU A 283 -15.36 -3.24 -7.17
CA LEU A 283 -16.81 -3.30 -6.96
C LEU A 283 -17.34 -2.10 -6.19
N ALA A 284 -16.59 -1.58 -5.21
CA ALA A 284 -16.93 -0.37 -4.47
C ALA A 284 -17.02 0.84 -5.41
N GLY A 285 -16.03 1.02 -6.29
CA GLY A 285 -16.05 2.07 -7.32
C GLY A 285 -17.27 1.96 -8.22
N ARG A 286 -17.51 0.77 -8.79
CA ARG A 286 -18.69 0.54 -9.64
C ARG A 286 -20.02 0.76 -8.93
N TYR A 287 -20.10 0.41 -7.65
CA TYR A 287 -21.30 0.64 -6.86
C TYR A 287 -21.51 2.15 -6.61
N ALA A 288 -20.45 2.89 -6.32
CA ALA A 288 -20.52 4.35 -6.19
C ALA A 288 -20.90 5.03 -7.51
N ASP A 289 -20.33 4.60 -8.63
CA ASP A 289 -20.67 5.10 -9.97
C ASP A 289 -22.14 4.83 -10.31
N ALA A 290 -22.63 3.62 -10.02
CA ALA A 290 -24.02 3.26 -10.27
C ALA A 290 -25.01 4.05 -9.39
N ASP A 291 -24.65 4.33 -8.13
CA ASP A 291 -25.46 5.16 -7.23
C ASP A 291 -25.45 6.63 -7.67
N LEU A 292 -24.31 7.13 -8.15
CA LEU A 292 -24.17 8.46 -8.75
C LEU A 292 -25.01 8.57 -10.03
N ASP A 293 -24.89 7.62 -10.96
CA ASP A 293 -25.67 7.59 -12.20
C ASP A 293 -27.17 7.53 -11.91
N ALA A 294 -27.57 6.71 -10.95
CA ALA A 294 -28.96 6.66 -10.50
C ALA A 294 -29.39 8.02 -9.92
N THR A 295 -28.58 8.65 -9.08
CA THR A 295 -28.88 9.97 -8.50
C THR A 295 -28.98 11.06 -9.57
N VAL A 296 -28.09 11.04 -10.56
CA VAL A 296 -28.12 11.96 -11.71
C VAL A 296 -29.36 11.72 -12.57
N ALA A 297 -29.67 10.45 -12.89
CA ALA A 297 -30.88 10.09 -13.63
C ALA A 297 -32.16 10.46 -12.87
N ASN A 298 -32.13 10.39 -11.53
CA ASN A 298 -33.23 10.79 -10.67
C ASN A 298 -33.40 12.32 -10.61
N ALA A 299 -32.28 13.06 -10.63
CA ALA A 299 -32.28 14.52 -10.70
C ALA A 299 -32.69 15.02 -12.09
N MET A 300 -32.44 14.24 -13.14
CA MET A 300 -33.04 14.45 -14.46
C MET A 300 -34.52 14.10 -14.36
N VAL A 301 -35.36 15.13 -14.26
CA VAL A 301 -36.81 14.97 -14.22
C VAL A 301 -37.29 14.24 -15.48
N LEU A 302 -37.52 12.93 -15.38
CA LEU A 302 -38.16 12.15 -16.43
C LEU A 302 -39.67 12.36 -16.32
N ALA A 303 -40.18 13.23 -17.19
CA ALA A 303 -41.59 13.53 -17.28
C ALA A 303 -42.21 12.64 -18.37
N PHE A 304 -43.14 11.77 -17.98
CA PHE A 304 -43.90 10.97 -18.94
C PHE A 304 -45.19 11.70 -19.30
N LEU A 305 -45.52 11.71 -20.59
CA LEU A 305 -46.76 12.30 -21.08
C LEU A 305 -47.83 11.21 -21.15
N GLU A 306 -48.78 11.25 -20.22
CA GLU A 306 -49.92 10.35 -20.20
C GLU A 306 -51.09 11.05 -20.90
N SER A 307 -51.57 10.51 -22.02
CA SER A 307 -52.72 11.04 -22.75
C SER A 307 -53.94 10.15 -22.56
N THR A 308 -55.10 10.76 -22.43
CA THR A 308 -56.40 10.06 -22.36
C THR A 308 -57.00 9.78 -23.74
N LEU A 309 -56.31 10.16 -24.81
CA LEU A 309 -56.77 9.96 -26.18
C LEU A 309 -56.68 8.47 -26.61
N PRO A 310 -57.63 7.97 -27.42
CA PRO A 310 -57.49 6.68 -28.11
C PRO A 310 -56.16 6.60 -28.86
N ALA A 311 -55.52 5.42 -28.88
CA ALA A 311 -54.15 5.24 -29.43
C ALA A 311 -53.99 5.73 -30.88
N GLU A 312 -55.04 5.67 -31.70
CA GLU A 312 -55.05 6.22 -33.06
C GLU A 312 -55.02 7.76 -33.10
N GLU A 313 -55.67 8.44 -32.16
CA GLU A 313 -55.70 9.91 -32.07
C GLU A 313 -54.44 10.46 -31.42
N ALA A 314 -53.90 9.76 -30.40
CA ALA A 314 -52.62 10.10 -29.80
C ALA A 314 -51.47 10.05 -30.82
N SER A 315 -51.51 9.08 -31.75
CA SER A 315 -50.52 8.95 -32.83
C SER A 315 -50.54 10.11 -33.82
N ARG A 316 -51.68 10.78 -33.99
CA ARG A 316 -51.85 11.95 -34.89
C ARG A 316 -51.30 13.24 -34.29
N LEU A 317 -51.34 13.42 -32.97
CA LEU A 317 -50.78 14.60 -32.31
C LEU A 317 -49.25 14.73 -32.45
N PHE A 318 -48.55 13.61 -32.63
CA PHE A 318 -47.10 13.58 -32.83
C PHE A 318 -46.71 13.48 -34.32
N GLU A 319 -47.65 13.74 -35.25
CA GLU A 319 -47.36 13.72 -36.69
C GLU A 319 -46.56 14.92 -37.18
N GLU A 320 -46.67 16.08 -36.54
CA GLU A 320 -45.98 17.30 -36.99
C GLU A 320 -44.53 17.44 -36.49
N GLU A 321 -44.15 16.77 -35.40
CA GLU A 321 -42.77 16.74 -34.90
C GLU A 321 -42.22 15.31 -34.75
N ARG A 322 -42.38 14.48 -35.79
CA ARG A 322 -41.65 13.20 -35.84
C ARG A 322 -40.14 13.50 -35.92
N PRO A 323 -39.31 13.06 -34.96
CA PRO A 323 -37.86 13.13 -35.14
C PRO A 323 -37.50 12.36 -36.41
N PHE A 324 -36.82 13.04 -37.32
CA PHE A 324 -36.43 12.58 -38.67
C PHE A 324 -36.39 11.04 -38.84
N GLY A 325 -37.40 10.48 -39.51
CA GLY A 325 -37.38 9.10 -40.04
C GLY A 325 -38.06 8.01 -39.20
N ALA A 326 -39.00 8.34 -38.32
CA ALA A 326 -39.83 7.32 -37.66
C ALA A 326 -40.78 6.61 -38.67
N PRO A 327 -40.76 5.26 -38.78
CA PRO A 327 -41.58 4.52 -39.75
C PRO A 327 -43.07 4.63 -39.45
N LYS A 328 -43.90 4.54 -40.50
CA LYS A 328 -45.37 4.59 -40.36
C LYS A 328 -45.91 3.30 -39.71
N PRO A 329 -47.06 3.35 -39.03
CA PRO A 329 -47.71 2.15 -38.51
C PRO A 329 -47.91 1.12 -39.63
N GLY A 330 -47.31 -0.07 -39.49
CA GLY A 330 -47.41 -1.16 -40.47
C GLY A 330 -46.18 -1.38 -41.37
N GLU A 331 -45.16 -0.51 -41.33
CA GLU A 331 -43.90 -0.74 -42.06
C GLU A 331 -42.85 -1.47 -41.21
N ALA A 332 -42.10 -2.38 -41.85
CA ALA A 332 -40.99 -3.08 -41.22
C ALA A 332 -39.91 -2.08 -40.78
N ILE A 333 -39.60 -2.07 -39.47
CA ILE A 333 -38.63 -1.16 -38.87
C ILE A 333 -37.24 -1.46 -39.44
N PRO A 334 -36.60 -0.55 -40.19
CA PRO A 334 -35.26 -0.80 -40.73
C PRO A 334 -34.24 -0.91 -39.58
N ASN A 335 -33.27 -1.82 -39.71
CA ASN A 335 -32.25 -2.03 -38.67
C ASN A 335 -31.44 -0.75 -38.33
N ALA A 336 -31.38 0.20 -39.27
CA ALA A 336 -30.78 1.53 -39.09
C ALA A 336 -31.53 2.42 -38.09
N TYR A 337 -32.84 2.20 -37.89
CA TYR A 337 -33.64 2.90 -36.86
C TYR A 337 -33.23 2.47 -35.45
N PHE A 338 -33.00 1.16 -35.24
CA PHE A 338 -32.50 0.64 -33.96
C PHE A 338 -31.05 1.08 -33.66
N GLN A 339 -30.21 1.23 -34.69
CA GLN A 339 -28.86 1.80 -34.52
C GLN A 339 -28.93 3.28 -34.11
N LYS A 340 -29.77 4.09 -34.77
CA LYS A 340 -29.95 5.50 -34.41
C LYS A 340 -30.59 5.72 -33.04
N LEU A 341 -31.48 4.83 -32.60
CA LEU A 341 -32.03 4.83 -31.24
C LEU A 341 -30.98 4.48 -30.18
N ARG A 342 -30.02 3.57 -30.49
CA ARG A 342 -28.88 3.29 -29.60
C ARG A 342 -27.97 4.51 -29.43
N ASP A 343 -27.84 5.33 -30.47
CA ASP A 343 -27.02 6.54 -30.47
C ASP A 343 -27.77 7.80 -30.01
N TYR A 344 -29.10 7.73 -29.90
CA TYR A 344 -29.94 8.83 -29.42
C TYR A 344 -29.79 8.99 -27.90
N ARG A 345 -28.87 9.87 -27.50
CA ARG A 345 -28.81 10.39 -26.13
C ARG A 345 -29.73 11.60 -26.02
N PRO A 346 -30.90 11.50 -25.37
CA PRO A 346 -31.75 12.67 -25.17
C PRO A 346 -30.97 13.70 -24.33
N THR A 347 -30.69 14.87 -24.91
CA THR A 347 -30.09 16.00 -24.20
C THR A 347 -31.17 16.72 -23.41
N LEU A 348 -31.65 16.12 -22.32
CA LEU A 348 -32.46 16.84 -21.35
C LEU A 348 -31.51 17.72 -20.53
N ARG A 349 -31.56 19.03 -20.77
CA ARG A 349 -30.86 19.99 -19.93
C ARG A 349 -31.62 20.16 -18.62
N SER A 350 -30.90 20.27 -17.51
CA SER A 350 -31.48 20.64 -16.22
C SER A 350 -32.36 21.89 -16.40
N ASN A 351 -33.59 21.86 -15.86
CA ASN A 351 -34.58 22.95 -15.92
C ASN A 351 -35.35 23.13 -17.26
N THR A 352 -35.50 22.09 -18.09
CA THR A 352 -36.32 22.18 -19.32
C THR A 352 -37.82 22.08 -18.99
N VAL A 353 -38.60 23.10 -19.37
CA VAL A 353 -40.08 23.05 -19.30
C VAL A 353 -40.60 22.29 -20.52
N VAL A 354 -41.29 21.16 -20.31
CA VAL A 354 -41.89 20.37 -21.37
C VAL A 354 -43.32 20.87 -21.62
N PRO A 355 -43.66 21.45 -22.79
CA PRO A 355 -45.02 21.83 -23.11
C PRO A 355 -45.91 20.58 -23.24
N VAL A 356 -47.08 20.60 -22.60
CA VAL A 356 -48.01 19.46 -22.54
C VAL A 356 -49.24 19.75 -23.41
N PRO A 357 -49.63 18.87 -24.35
CA PRO A 357 -50.84 19.05 -25.16
C PRO A 357 -52.14 19.07 -24.32
N PRO A 358 -53.21 19.73 -24.80
CA PRO A 358 -54.50 19.75 -24.12
C PRO A 358 -55.05 18.34 -23.87
N GLY A 359 -55.40 18.02 -22.63
CA GLY A 359 -55.93 16.70 -22.24
C GLY A 359 -54.87 15.64 -21.90
N ALA A 360 -53.58 15.98 -21.98
CA ALA A 360 -52.50 15.15 -21.45
C ALA A 360 -52.06 15.60 -20.05
N SER A 361 -51.66 14.65 -19.22
CA SER A 361 -51.10 14.91 -17.89
C SER A 361 -49.62 14.57 -17.87
N LEU A 362 -48.84 15.42 -17.20
CA LEU A 362 -47.43 15.17 -16.96
C LEU A 362 -47.30 14.40 -15.65
N LYS A 363 -46.87 13.13 -15.71
CA LYS A 363 -46.52 12.38 -14.52
C LYS A 363 -45.01 12.39 -14.33
N PHE A 364 -44.59 12.91 -13.19
CA PHE A 364 -43.22 12.81 -12.73
C PHE A 364 -42.99 11.43 -12.13
N HIS A 365 -42.04 10.68 -12.66
CA HIS A 365 -41.53 9.52 -11.94
C HIS A 365 -40.67 10.05 -10.79
N GLN A 366 -41.09 9.84 -9.54
CA GLN A 366 -40.25 10.04 -8.36
C GLN A 366 -39.53 8.73 -8.07
N PRO A 367 -38.27 8.57 -8.49
CA PRO A 367 -37.51 7.38 -8.18
C PRO A 367 -37.35 7.24 -6.66
N THR A 368 -37.94 6.18 -6.12
CA THR A 368 -37.99 5.89 -4.69
C THR A 368 -36.68 5.23 -4.26
N ARG A 369 -35.58 5.99 -4.23
CA ARG A 369 -34.30 5.51 -3.66
C ARG A 369 -33.54 6.61 -2.90
N PRO A 370 -33.98 7.03 -1.72
CA PRO A 370 -33.05 7.62 -0.75
C PRO A 370 -32.17 6.48 -0.21
N ASN A 371 -30.96 6.29 -0.75
CA ASN A 371 -30.05 5.23 -0.31
C ASN A 371 -29.37 5.60 1.03
N ALA A 372 -30.15 5.68 2.10
CA ALA A 372 -29.66 6.01 3.44
C ALA A 372 -28.61 5.01 3.96
N GLN A 373 -28.54 3.80 3.38
CA GLN A 373 -27.60 2.75 3.76
C GLN A 373 -26.31 2.73 2.91
N PHE A 374 -26.20 3.60 1.89
CA PHE A 374 -25.02 3.68 1.03
C PHE A 374 -23.73 3.87 1.85
N GLY A 375 -23.73 4.87 2.75
CA GLY A 375 -22.58 5.20 3.57
C GLY A 375 -22.13 4.06 4.48
N ALA A 376 -23.08 3.40 5.15
CA ALA A 376 -22.79 2.28 6.06
C ALA A 376 -22.19 1.08 5.32
N PHE A 377 -22.76 0.74 4.14
CA PHE A 377 -22.23 -0.33 3.30
C PHE A 377 -20.82 -0.03 2.78
N MET A 378 -20.61 1.18 2.23
CA MET A 378 -19.30 1.59 1.72
C MET A 378 -18.24 1.60 2.81
N THR A 379 -18.60 2.05 4.01
CA THR A 379 -17.72 2.01 5.19
C THR A 379 -17.31 0.57 5.52
N ALA A 380 -18.25 -0.38 5.50
CA ALA A 380 -17.96 -1.79 5.75
C ALA A 380 -17.01 -2.38 4.68
N VAL A 381 -17.22 -2.05 3.41
CA VAL A 381 -16.35 -2.48 2.31
C VAL A 381 -14.94 -1.91 2.45
N TYR A 382 -14.80 -0.62 2.75
CA TYR A 382 -13.49 0.00 2.94
C TYR A 382 -12.78 -0.47 4.19
N ARG A 383 -13.48 -0.80 5.29
CA ARG A 383 -12.87 -1.44 6.47
C ARG A 383 -12.29 -2.81 6.14
N HIS A 384 -13.00 -3.60 5.34
CA HIS A 384 -12.48 -4.88 4.85
C HIS A 384 -11.24 -4.69 3.96
N ALA A 385 -11.28 -3.70 3.06
CA ALA A 385 -10.13 -3.37 2.21
C ALA A 385 -8.92 -2.87 3.03
N ALA A 386 -9.16 -2.02 4.02
CA ALA A 386 -8.17 -1.48 4.95
C ALA A 386 -7.43 -2.60 5.70
N ALA A 387 -8.18 -3.59 6.21
CA ALA A 387 -7.61 -4.77 6.86
C ALA A 387 -6.66 -5.55 5.94
N GLY A 388 -7.02 -5.74 4.66
CA GLY A 388 -6.16 -6.43 3.70
C GLY A 388 -4.93 -5.63 3.26
N LEU A 389 -4.92 -4.31 3.49
CA LEU A 389 -3.79 -3.45 3.19
C LEU A 389 -2.82 -3.29 4.38
N ASN A 390 -3.19 -3.69 5.60
CA ASN A 390 -2.49 -3.32 6.84
C ASN A 390 -2.49 -1.80 7.07
N MET A 391 -3.61 -1.15 6.73
CA MET A 391 -3.82 0.28 6.98
C MET A 391 -5.10 0.46 7.80
N PRO A 392 -5.12 1.30 8.85
CA PRO A 392 -6.36 1.67 9.52
C PRO A 392 -7.32 2.39 8.57
N TYR A 393 -8.63 2.26 8.80
CA TYR A 393 -9.67 2.91 8.00
C TYR A 393 -9.48 4.43 7.97
N GLU A 394 -9.16 5.00 9.13
CA GLU A 394 -8.98 6.43 9.33
C GLU A 394 -7.86 6.97 8.45
N LEU A 395 -6.78 6.20 8.29
CA LEU A 395 -5.63 6.57 7.47
C LEU A 395 -5.87 6.31 5.97
N LEU A 396 -6.66 5.28 5.63
CA LEU A 396 -7.01 4.96 4.25
C LEU A 396 -7.90 6.03 3.62
N LEU A 397 -8.95 6.46 4.33
CA LEU A 397 -9.90 7.47 3.82
C LEU A 397 -9.64 8.89 4.33
N LYS A 398 -8.64 9.08 5.21
CA LYS A 398 -8.37 10.37 5.89
C LYS A 398 -9.56 10.87 6.72
N ASP A 399 -10.35 9.94 7.24
CA ASP A 399 -11.55 10.23 8.02
C ASP A 399 -11.32 9.89 9.49
N PHE A 400 -11.17 10.94 10.31
CA PHE A 400 -11.06 10.85 11.76
C PHE A 400 -12.33 11.32 12.48
N SER A 401 -13.44 11.55 11.76
CA SER A 401 -14.66 12.18 12.30
C SER A 401 -15.31 11.39 13.44
N GLN A 402 -15.16 10.07 13.45
CA GLN A 402 -15.72 9.16 14.46
C GLN A 402 -14.67 8.62 15.44
N THR A 403 -13.54 9.32 15.60
CA THR A 403 -12.38 8.86 16.38
C THR A 403 -12.01 9.88 17.45
N ASN A 404 -11.72 9.42 18.68
CA ASN A 404 -11.20 10.28 19.75
C ASN A 404 -9.66 10.26 19.76
N TYR A 405 -9.02 11.12 20.56
CA TYR A 405 -7.56 11.23 20.61
C TYR A 405 -6.86 9.88 20.86
N SER A 406 -7.35 9.11 21.83
CA SER A 406 -6.75 7.83 22.21
C SER A 406 -6.88 6.77 21.12
N SER A 407 -8.05 6.66 20.48
CA SER A 407 -8.26 5.71 19.39
C SER A 407 -7.53 6.12 18.11
N ALA A 408 -7.44 7.42 17.79
CA ALA A 408 -6.67 7.93 16.66
C ALA A 408 -5.19 7.62 16.82
N ARG A 409 -4.65 7.87 18.02
CA ARG A 409 -3.25 7.54 18.34
C ARG A 409 -2.99 6.04 18.26
N ALA A 410 -3.89 5.20 18.76
CA ALA A 410 -3.76 3.75 18.66
C ALA A 410 -3.76 3.27 17.19
N ALA A 411 -4.66 3.79 16.36
CA ALA A 411 -4.71 3.48 14.93
C ALA A 411 -3.41 3.88 14.21
N LEU A 412 -2.92 5.11 14.45
CA LEU A 412 -1.67 5.60 13.86
C LEU A 412 -0.46 4.77 14.32
N LEU A 413 -0.41 4.35 15.59
CA LEU A 413 0.68 3.50 16.10
C LEU A 413 0.71 2.12 15.43
N GLU A 414 -0.45 1.51 15.18
CA GLU A 414 -0.52 0.24 14.46
C GLU A 414 -0.09 0.40 12.99
N ALA A 415 -0.48 1.50 12.33
CA ALA A 415 0.02 1.83 10.99
C ALA A 415 1.55 2.02 10.99
N TRP A 416 2.07 2.74 11.98
CA TRP A 416 3.51 2.97 12.12
C TRP A 416 4.31 1.69 12.29
N ARG A 417 3.78 0.69 13.00
CA ARG A 417 4.43 -0.63 13.11
C ARG A 417 4.64 -1.26 11.73
N TYR A 418 3.64 -1.17 10.85
CA TYR A 418 3.76 -1.64 9.47
C TYR A 418 4.78 -0.81 8.67
N PHE A 419 4.72 0.53 8.76
CA PHE A 419 5.65 1.41 8.04
C PHE A 419 7.11 1.20 8.46
N LEU A 420 7.38 1.01 9.76
CA LEU A 420 8.72 0.70 10.27
C LEU A 420 9.24 -0.64 9.74
N GLY A 421 8.37 -1.66 9.66
CA GLY A 421 8.70 -2.93 9.02
C GLY A 421 9.08 -2.76 7.55
N ARG A 422 8.31 -1.95 6.81
CA ARG A 422 8.58 -1.61 5.41
C ARG A 422 9.86 -0.79 5.22
N ARG A 423 10.15 0.17 6.11
CA ARG A 423 11.43 0.90 6.15
C ARG A 423 12.58 -0.06 6.30
N ARG A 424 12.48 -1.02 7.23
CA ARG A 424 13.54 -2.01 7.45
C ARG A 424 13.76 -2.88 6.22
N TRP A 425 12.68 -3.37 5.60
CA TRP A 425 12.74 -4.14 4.35
C TRP A 425 13.41 -3.32 3.22
N LEU A 426 12.99 -2.07 3.02
CA LEU A 426 13.58 -1.18 2.04
C LEU A 426 15.06 -0.90 2.34
N SER A 427 15.42 -0.68 3.60
CA SER A 427 16.82 -0.51 4.02
C SER A 427 17.68 -1.72 3.70
N ASP A 428 17.18 -2.92 3.97
CA ASP A 428 17.95 -4.15 3.82
C ASP A 428 18.12 -4.58 2.35
N TYR A 429 17.06 -4.45 1.54
CA TYR A 429 17.02 -5.01 0.19
C TYR A 429 17.21 -3.98 -0.93
N TRP A 430 17.10 -2.69 -0.64
CA TRP A 430 17.34 -1.61 -1.61
C TRP A 430 18.49 -0.71 -1.17
N LEU A 431 18.36 -0.03 -0.03
CA LEU A 431 19.29 1.03 0.35
C LEU A 431 20.69 0.50 0.68
N ARG A 432 20.78 -0.63 1.40
CA ARG A 432 22.07 -1.23 1.77
C ARG A 432 22.83 -1.76 0.55
N PRO A 433 22.22 -2.48 -0.41
CA PRO A 433 22.87 -2.80 -1.69
C PRO A 433 23.38 -1.56 -2.42
N CYS A 434 22.57 -0.51 -2.57
CA CYS A 434 22.96 0.75 -3.21
C CYS A 434 24.15 1.42 -2.50
N TYR A 435 24.09 1.50 -1.17
CA TYR A 435 25.20 2.05 -0.38
C TYR A 435 26.48 1.21 -0.53
N LYS A 436 26.37 -0.12 -0.56
CA LYS A 436 27.52 -1.01 -0.74
C LYS A 436 28.20 -0.81 -2.10
N ILE A 437 27.44 -0.72 -3.19
CA ILE A 437 28.02 -0.54 -4.52
C ILE A 437 28.66 0.83 -4.70
N TRP A 438 28.07 1.87 -4.09
CA TRP A 438 28.65 3.21 -4.07
C TRP A 438 29.92 3.24 -3.21
N MET A 439 29.89 2.61 -2.03
CA MET A 439 31.03 2.55 -1.11
C MET A 439 32.22 1.84 -1.75
N GLU A 440 31.98 0.75 -2.48
CA GLU A 440 33.02 0.04 -3.24
C GLU A 440 33.74 0.97 -4.23
N GLU A 441 33.00 1.81 -4.95
CA GLU A 441 33.57 2.84 -5.83
C GLU A 441 34.30 3.94 -5.05
N ALA A 442 33.72 4.42 -3.95
CA ALA A 442 34.33 5.48 -3.15
C ALA A 442 35.68 5.07 -2.55
N VAL A 443 35.82 3.78 -2.22
CA VAL A 443 37.10 3.20 -1.81
C VAL A 443 38.04 3.06 -3.00
N ASP A 444 37.56 2.57 -4.16
CA ASP A 444 38.36 2.42 -5.39
C ASP A 444 38.95 3.76 -5.86
N LYS A 445 38.14 4.83 -5.84
CA LYS A 445 38.56 6.21 -6.14
C LYS A 445 39.37 6.88 -5.03
N SER A 446 39.70 6.16 -3.95
CA SER A 446 40.42 6.68 -2.77
C SER A 446 39.77 7.92 -2.13
N ARG A 447 38.46 8.08 -2.28
CA ARG A 447 37.67 9.15 -1.64
C ARG A 447 37.34 8.84 -0.19
N ILE A 448 37.31 7.55 0.16
CA ILE A 448 37.09 7.06 1.52
C ILE A 448 38.19 6.06 1.87
N ALA A 449 38.86 6.29 2.99
CA ALA A 449 39.84 5.36 3.51
C ALA A 449 39.13 4.16 4.17
N ALA A 450 39.22 2.97 3.57
CA ALA A 450 38.73 1.72 4.14
C ALA A 450 39.76 0.59 3.91
N PRO A 451 40.83 0.52 4.71
CA PRO A 451 41.84 -0.53 4.60
C PRO A 451 41.21 -1.93 4.70
N GLY A 452 41.58 -2.83 3.79
CA GLY A 452 41.01 -4.18 3.78
C GLY A 452 39.49 -4.19 3.55
N PHE A 453 38.97 -3.26 2.74
CA PHE A 453 37.54 -3.10 2.51
C PHE A 453 36.81 -4.42 2.22
N TYR A 454 37.38 -5.28 1.36
CA TYR A 454 36.78 -6.56 0.99
C TYR A 454 36.68 -7.56 2.16
N ASP A 455 37.61 -7.52 3.12
CA ASP A 455 37.60 -8.38 4.30
C ASP A 455 36.63 -7.86 5.38
N HIS A 456 36.43 -6.53 5.44
CA HIS A 456 35.62 -5.86 6.46
C HIS A 456 34.38 -5.14 5.89
N GLN A 457 33.86 -5.59 4.74
CA GLN A 457 32.76 -4.90 4.04
C GLN A 457 31.55 -4.65 4.94
N PHE A 458 31.17 -5.63 5.77
CA PHE A 458 30.05 -5.47 6.69
C PHE A 458 30.26 -4.33 7.68
N ALA A 459 31.47 -4.19 8.22
CA ALA A 459 31.80 -3.20 9.22
C ALA A 459 31.76 -1.78 8.63
N TYR A 460 32.33 -1.59 7.44
CA TYR A 460 32.31 -0.29 6.74
C TYR A 460 30.93 0.10 6.19
N THR A 461 30.16 -0.88 5.71
CA THR A 461 28.83 -0.62 5.10
C THR A 461 27.69 -0.63 6.10
N ARG A 462 27.97 -0.68 7.40
CA ARG A 462 26.95 -0.58 8.44
C ARG A 462 26.44 0.86 8.52
N ALA A 463 25.14 1.04 8.32
CA ALA A 463 24.49 2.33 8.36
C ALA A 463 23.05 2.22 8.88
N SER A 464 22.54 3.34 9.37
CA SER A 464 21.12 3.59 9.58
C SER A 464 20.62 4.62 8.57
N TRP A 465 19.32 4.62 8.29
CA TRP A 465 18.68 5.59 7.42
C TRP A 465 17.68 6.41 8.21
N VAL A 466 17.80 7.73 8.11
CA VAL A 466 16.85 8.67 8.69
C VAL A 466 15.83 8.99 7.61
N PHE A 467 14.59 8.56 7.85
CA PHE A 467 13.44 8.77 6.97
C PHE A 467 12.61 9.95 7.47
N ALA A 468 11.59 10.38 6.73
CA ALA A 468 10.69 11.43 7.18
C ALA A 468 10.09 11.14 8.58
N GLY A 469 10.00 12.19 9.39
CA GLY A 469 9.48 12.14 10.75
C GLY A 469 8.00 11.76 10.82
N ARG A 470 7.58 11.23 11.97
CA ARG A 470 6.19 10.85 12.20
C ARG A 470 5.22 12.01 12.42
N GLY A 471 5.74 13.19 12.76
CA GLY A 471 4.95 14.34 13.21
C GLY A 471 4.39 14.15 14.63
N TRP A 472 3.75 15.19 15.15
CA TRP A 472 3.12 15.19 16.47
C TRP A 472 1.62 15.38 16.36
N VAL A 473 0.87 14.67 17.21
CA VAL A 473 -0.58 14.87 17.33
C VAL A 473 -0.87 15.91 18.42
N ASP A 474 -0.18 15.82 19.55
CA ASP A 474 -0.23 16.79 20.65
C ASP A 474 1.21 17.13 21.07
N PRO A 475 1.81 18.20 20.51
CA PRO A 475 3.18 18.59 20.77
C PRO A 475 3.52 18.70 22.27
N GLY A 476 2.61 19.27 23.07
CA GLY A 476 2.86 19.51 24.50
C GLY A 476 3.02 18.21 25.28
N LYS A 477 2.05 17.29 25.13
CA LYS A 477 2.11 15.98 25.81
C LYS A 477 3.27 15.12 25.32
N GLU A 478 3.61 15.21 24.02
CA GLU A 478 4.70 14.44 23.46
C GLU A 478 6.07 14.93 23.94
N ILE A 479 6.29 16.25 24.06
CA ILE A 479 7.54 16.82 24.61
C ILE A 479 7.76 16.37 26.05
N ASP A 480 6.73 16.46 26.91
CA ASP A 480 6.83 16.01 28.31
C ASP A 480 7.18 14.51 28.39
N ALA A 481 6.60 13.70 27.51
CA ALA A 481 6.91 12.28 27.43
C ALA A 481 8.33 12.01 26.94
N VAL A 482 8.82 12.78 25.95
CA VAL A 482 10.20 12.70 25.43
C VAL A 482 11.20 13.06 26.54
N GLU A 483 10.96 14.17 27.25
CA GLU A 483 11.81 14.60 28.35
C GLU A 483 11.86 13.54 29.46
N GLY A 484 10.70 12.98 29.83
CA GLY A 484 10.60 11.88 30.78
C GLY A 484 11.41 10.64 30.35
N ARG A 485 11.28 10.22 29.08
CA ARG A 485 12.05 9.07 28.55
C ARG A 485 13.56 9.29 28.57
N ILE A 486 14.01 10.49 28.21
CA ILE A 486 15.43 10.86 28.22
C ILE A 486 15.95 10.88 29.66
N ARG A 487 15.19 11.49 30.58
CA ARG A 487 15.57 11.61 31.99
C ARG A 487 15.71 10.25 32.68
N VAL A 488 14.84 9.30 32.36
CA VAL A 488 14.88 7.93 32.90
C VAL A 488 15.90 7.05 32.16
N GLY A 489 16.42 7.48 31.01
CA GLY A 489 17.46 6.77 30.26
C GLY A 489 16.94 5.63 29.38
N VAL A 490 15.66 5.61 29.05
CA VAL A 490 15.06 4.60 28.14
C VAL A 490 15.34 4.94 26.67
N THR A 491 15.55 6.21 26.37
CA THR A 491 15.83 6.71 25.02
C THR A 491 17.06 7.62 25.00
N SER A 492 17.48 8.03 23.81
CA SER A 492 18.56 9.01 23.61
C SER A 492 18.08 10.15 22.71
N ARG A 493 18.72 11.31 22.80
CA ARG A 493 18.40 12.46 21.94
C ARG A 493 18.51 12.11 20.44
N SER A 494 19.47 11.26 20.07
CA SER A 494 19.62 10.76 18.70
C SER A 494 18.42 9.94 18.24
N MET A 495 17.86 9.07 19.10
CA MET A 495 16.68 8.28 18.74
C MET A 495 15.43 9.16 18.61
N GLU A 496 15.26 10.13 19.51
CA GLU A 496 14.09 11.03 19.49
C GLU A 496 14.16 12.03 18.32
N CYS A 497 15.35 12.55 17.97
CA CYS A 497 15.55 13.37 16.76
C CYS A 497 15.28 12.56 15.49
N ALA A 498 15.83 11.34 15.39
CA ALA A 498 15.64 10.49 14.21
C ALA A 498 14.18 10.07 14.02
N GLU A 499 13.40 9.94 15.10
CA GLU A 499 11.96 9.70 15.01
C GLU A 499 11.19 10.89 14.39
N GLN A 500 11.74 12.10 14.51
CA GLN A 500 11.25 13.31 13.84
C GLN A 500 11.92 13.56 12.47
N GLY A 501 12.76 12.64 12.00
CA GLY A 501 13.44 12.75 10.71
C GLY A 501 14.68 13.63 10.72
N GLU A 502 15.14 14.03 11.89
CA GLU A 502 16.33 14.88 12.05
C GLU A 502 17.53 14.08 12.58
N ASP A 503 18.73 14.48 12.17
CA ASP A 503 19.94 13.99 12.81
C ASP A 503 20.28 14.86 14.03
N PHE A 504 20.61 14.20 15.15
CA PHE A 504 20.90 14.92 16.39
C PHE A 504 22.17 15.75 16.32
N GLU A 505 23.17 15.33 15.56
CA GLU A 505 24.44 16.05 15.44
C GLU A 505 24.23 17.33 14.64
N ASP A 506 23.53 17.25 13.50
CA ASP A 506 23.13 18.42 12.71
C ASP A 506 22.35 19.43 13.58
N VAL A 507 21.37 18.95 14.36
CA VAL A 507 20.59 19.80 15.28
C VAL A 507 21.47 20.40 16.38
N ALA A 508 22.40 19.63 16.95
CA ALA A 508 23.27 20.12 18.01
C ALA A 508 24.25 21.18 17.50
N ASP A 509 24.83 20.96 16.32
CA ASP A 509 25.78 21.88 15.67
C ASP A 509 25.07 23.17 15.23
N GLN A 510 23.88 23.05 14.65
CA GLN A 510 23.04 24.20 14.29
C GLN A 510 22.67 25.02 15.53
N ARG A 511 22.26 24.37 16.63
CA ARG A 511 21.97 25.06 17.90
C ARG A 511 23.20 25.76 18.50
N ALA A 512 24.38 25.15 18.37
CA ALA A 512 25.62 25.76 18.84
C ALA A 512 25.99 27.00 18.01
N TYR A 513 25.80 26.94 16.69
CA TYR A 513 25.96 28.08 15.78
C TYR A 513 24.97 29.21 16.10
N GLU A 514 23.68 28.89 16.21
CA GLU A 514 22.61 29.85 16.53
C GLU A 514 22.86 30.54 17.86
N LYS A 515 23.26 29.79 18.89
CA LYS A 515 23.61 30.35 20.19
C LYS A 515 24.72 31.40 20.07
N ARG A 516 25.83 31.08 19.38
CA ARG A 516 26.94 32.02 19.16
C ARG A 516 26.47 33.24 18.36
N TYR A 517 25.75 33.00 17.25
CA TYR A 517 25.25 34.03 16.34
C TYR A 517 24.31 35.04 17.02
N LEU A 518 23.45 34.56 17.93
CA LEU A 518 22.54 35.38 18.72
C LEU A 518 23.25 36.12 19.85
N GLN A 519 24.23 35.47 20.51
CA GLN A 519 25.05 36.11 21.55
C GLN A 519 25.83 37.31 20.98
N GLU A 520 26.42 37.15 19.80
CA GLU A 520 27.14 38.22 19.10
C GLU A 520 26.24 39.42 18.75
N ARG A 521 24.93 39.20 18.61
CA ARG A 521 23.93 40.25 18.28
C ARG A 521 23.19 40.80 19.49
N GLY A 522 23.50 40.32 20.70
CA GLY A 522 22.76 40.69 21.91
C GLY A 522 21.30 40.22 21.92
N LEU A 523 20.96 39.18 21.14
CA LEU A 523 19.62 38.62 21.00
C LEU A 523 19.47 37.27 21.70
N TRP A 524 20.49 36.80 22.41
CA TRP A 524 20.44 35.54 23.12
C TRP A 524 19.72 35.70 24.46
N GLU A 525 18.58 35.03 24.60
CA GLU A 525 17.91 34.83 25.87
C GLU A 525 18.18 33.40 26.38
N GLU A 526 18.56 33.27 27.64
CA GLU A 526 18.78 31.95 28.22
C GLU A 526 17.45 31.20 28.32
N PRO A 527 17.33 29.98 27.75
CA PRO A 527 16.08 29.24 27.78
C PRO A 527 15.62 29.06 29.23
N GLN A 528 14.45 29.60 29.57
CA GLN A 528 13.87 29.36 30.88
C GLN A 528 13.66 27.86 31.04
N ALA A 529 14.28 27.26 32.06
CA ALA A 529 14.04 25.87 32.40
C ALA A 529 12.53 25.70 32.60
N ALA A 530 11.90 24.85 31.79
CA ALA A 530 10.49 24.52 31.96
C ALA A 530 10.32 24.08 33.41
N THR A 531 9.55 24.84 34.19
CA THR A 531 9.17 24.44 35.54
C THR A 531 8.33 23.19 35.37
N SER A 532 8.94 22.02 35.58
CA SER A 532 8.29 20.74 35.35
C SER A 532 7.07 20.66 36.26
N LYS A 533 5.88 20.95 35.72
CA LYS A 533 4.65 20.54 36.37
C LYS A 533 4.69 19.02 36.39
N ALA A 534 4.63 18.44 37.57
CA ALA A 534 4.56 16.99 37.73
C ALA A 534 3.50 16.42 36.75
N PRO A 535 3.76 15.29 36.09
CA PRO A 535 2.83 14.74 35.12
C PRO A 535 1.47 14.57 35.79
N LYS A 536 0.45 15.30 35.29
CA LYS A 536 -0.93 15.05 35.71
C LYS A 536 -1.19 13.58 35.43
N ALA A 537 -1.57 12.83 36.46
CA ALA A 537 -2.06 11.46 36.30
C ALA A 537 -3.10 11.47 35.18
N TYR A 538 -2.93 10.58 34.20
CA TYR A 538 -3.82 10.46 33.05
C TYR A 538 -5.26 10.29 33.54
N ALA A 539 -6.02 11.38 33.56
CA ALA A 539 -7.46 11.30 33.62
C ALA A 539 -7.89 10.72 32.27
N SER A 540 -8.62 9.60 32.30
CA SER A 540 -9.31 9.11 31.12
C SER A 540 -10.35 10.15 30.74
N ASP A 541 -10.08 10.93 29.70
CA ASP A 541 -11.06 11.82 29.09
C ASP A 541 -12.11 10.96 28.35
N ASN A 542 -12.99 10.32 29.12
CA ASN A 542 -14.32 9.92 28.68
C ASN A 542 -15.24 11.11 28.97
N GLU A 543 -15.16 12.18 28.17
CA GLU A 543 -16.27 13.12 28.11
C GLU A 543 -17.41 12.44 27.31
N PRO A 544 -18.61 12.28 27.89
CA PRO A 544 -19.75 11.84 27.13
C PRO A 544 -20.11 12.92 26.09
N SER A 545 -20.31 12.50 24.85
CA SER A 545 -20.80 13.36 23.76
C SER A 545 -22.02 14.17 24.22
N PRO A 546 -22.18 15.43 23.80
CA PRO A 546 -23.35 16.22 24.18
C PRO A 546 -24.61 15.50 23.71
N LYS A 547 -25.54 15.29 24.64
CA LYS A 547 -26.88 14.75 24.34
C LYS A 547 -27.56 15.70 23.37
N VAL A 548 -27.93 15.19 22.20
CA VAL A 548 -28.82 15.89 21.28
C VAL A 548 -30.22 15.78 21.89
N ASP A 549 -30.76 16.89 22.38
CA ASP A 549 -32.16 16.96 22.81
C ASP A 549 -33.09 16.82 21.59
N PRO A 550 -34.22 16.11 21.69
CA PRO A 550 -35.17 15.98 20.59
C PRO A 550 -35.82 17.34 20.28
N PRO A 551 -36.18 17.61 19.01
CA PRO A 551 -36.79 18.87 18.61
C PRO A 551 -38.16 19.04 19.29
N SER A 552 -38.39 20.22 19.87
CA SER A 552 -39.71 20.59 20.40
C SER A 552 -40.75 20.62 19.28
N GLU A 553 -41.84 19.89 19.47
CA GLU A 553 -43.10 20.15 18.78
C GLU A 553 -43.61 21.51 19.24
N ASP A 554 -43.48 22.53 18.39
CA ASP A 554 -44.41 23.65 18.21
C ASP A 554 -43.79 24.73 17.30
N ALA A 555 -44.20 24.73 16.02
CA ALA A 555 -44.41 25.91 15.15
C ALA A 555 -44.83 25.48 13.74
#